data_AF-A0A524ADT1-F1
#
_entry.id   AF-A0A524ADT1-F1
#
_cell.length_a   1.000
_cell.length_b   1.000
_cell.length_c   1.000
_cell.angle_alpha   90.00
_cell.angle_beta   90.00
_cell.angle_gamma   90.00
#
_symmetry.space_group_name_H-M   'P 1'
#
loop_
_entity.id
_entity.type
_entity.pdbx_description
1 polymer ?
#
loop_
_entity_poly.entity_id
_entity_poly.type
_entity_poly.pdbx_seq_one_letter_code
_entity_poly.pdbx_strand_id
1 'polypeptide(L)'
;MAEEMGAMPGGEVTQDDKLWALLSYIFCPLIGIIVLLLEDKKNRPFLKYNAWVSIVLGVLVIILSWFCVGILVWFYALYLGIKSYGGEWVEVPVISDFVRNQGWA
;
A
#
# COMPACT_ATOMS: atom_id res chain seq x y z
N MET A 1 -0.58 24.82 7.69
CA MET A 1 0.61 24.75 8.57
C MET A 1 1.52 23.64 8.08
N ALA A 2 2.04 23.80 6.86
CA ALA A 2 3.22 23.05 6.43
C ALA A 2 4.37 23.71 7.20
N GLU A 3 4.62 23.19 8.41
CA GLU A 3 5.76 23.63 9.19
C GLU A 3 7.02 23.49 8.33
N GLU A 4 7.81 24.55 8.37
CA GLU A 4 9.12 24.65 7.79
C GLU A 4 10.01 23.51 8.29
N MET A 5 9.99 22.38 7.61
CA MET A 5 11.10 21.45 7.65
C MET A 5 12.23 22.11 6.87
N GLY A 6 13.04 22.86 7.63
CA GLY A 6 14.08 23.77 7.17
C GLY A 6 14.85 23.23 5.98
N ALA A 7 15.13 24.13 5.04
CA ALA A 7 15.86 23.89 3.81
C ALA A 7 16.97 22.85 4.02
N MET A 8 16.69 21.60 3.64
CA MET A 8 17.70 20.56 3.71
C MET A 8 18.87 20.95 2.81
N PRO A 9 20.12 20.79 3.26
CA PRO A 9 21.28 21.20 2.49
C PRO A 9 21.38 20.31 1.25
N GLY A 10 21.06 20.88 0.09
CA GLY A 10 21.31 20.23 -1.19
C GLY A 10 20.42 20.71 -2.32
N GLY A 11 20.95 21.66 -3.08
CA GLY A 11 20.47 22.03 -4.41
C GLY A 11 19.10 22.71 -4.45
N GLU A 12 18.83 23.41 -5.56
CA GLU A 12 17.49 23.93 -5.85
C GLU A 12 16.52 22.77 -6.13
N VAL A 13 15.34 22.81 -5.52
CA VAL A 13 14.27 21.82 -5.77
C VAL A 13 13.65 22.08 -7.15
N THR A 14 13.76 21.11 -8.04
CA THR A 14 13.25 21.22 -9.42
C THR A 14 11.78 20.84 -9.53
N GLN A 15 11.15 21.11 -10.68
CA GLN A 15 9.78 20.65 -10.96
C GLN A 15 9.69 19.12 -11.09
N ASP A 16 10.72 18.45 -11.64
CA ASP A 16 10.80 16.99 -11.68
C ASP A 16 10.83 16.40 -10.26
N ASP A 17 11.61 17.00 -9.35
CA ASP A 17 11.68 16.56 -7.95
C ASP A 17 10.31 16.62 -7.26
N LYS A 18 9.53 17.67 -7.53
CA LYS A 18 8.17 17.81 -6.99
C LYS A 18 7.22 16.76 -7.55
N LEU A 19 7.32 16.48 -8.86
CA LEU A 19 6.50 15.47 -9.51
C LEU A 19 6.78 14.07 -8.93
N TRP A 20 8.04 13.67 -8.81
CA TRP A 20 8.41 12.36 -8.28
C TRP A 20 8.09 12.21 -6.79
N ALA A 21 8.23 13.29 -6.00
CA ALA A 21 7.76 13.29 -4.62
C ALA A 21 6.24 13.06 -4.55
N LEU A 22 5.44 13.76 -5.35
CA LEU A 22 3.99 13.57 -5.39
C LEU A 22 3.61 12.14 -5.78
N LEU A 23 4.22 11.60 -6.84
CA LEU A 23 3.96 10.23 -7.31
C LEU A 23 4.29 9.19 -6.24
N SER A 24 5.35 9.42 -5.45
CA SER A 24 5.74 8.55 -4.33
C SER A 24 4.63 8.41 -3.30
N TYR A 25 3.88 9.49 -3.03
CA TYR A 25 2.74 9.45 -2.12
C TYR A 25 1.48 8.83 -2.74
N ILE A 26 1.16 9.13 -4.00
CA ILE A 26 -0.05 8.61 -4.67
C ILE A 26 0.00 7.08 -4.80
N PHE A 27 1.15 6.55 -5.19
CA PHE A 27 1.35 5.11 -5.43
C PHE A 27 2.26 4.50 -4.38
N CYS A 28 2.13 5.00 -3.16
CA CYS A 28 2.88 4.52 -2.02
C CYS A 28 2.53 3.06 -1.70
N PRO A 29 3.50 2.17 -1.36
CA PRO A 29 4.94 2.43 -1.21
C PRO A 29 5.75 2.23 -2.51
N LEU A 30 5.12 1.78 -3.60
CA LEU A 30 5.78 1.31 -4.81
C LEU A 30 6.68 2.38 -5.44
N ILE A 31 6.15 3.58 -5.71
CA ILE A 31 6.94 4.62 -6.38
C ILE A 31 8.04 5.17 -5.46
N GLY A 32 7.80 5.28 -4.15
CA GLY A 32 8.85 5.67 -3.20
C GLY A 32 10.04 4.70 -3.22
N ILE A 33 9.79 3.39 -3.32
CA ILE A 33 10.86 2.38 -3.47
C ILE A 33 11.61 2.58 -4.78
N ILE A 34 10.90 2.82 -5.89
CA ILE A 34 11.50 3.07 -7.20
C ILE A 34 12.43 4.29 -7.16
N VAL A 35 12.01 5.39 -6.52
CA VAL A 35 12.83 6.61 -6.37
C VAL A 35 14.14 6.31 -5.62
N LEU A 36 14.14 5.40 -4.63
CA LEU A 36 15.35 5.00 -3.91
C LEU A 36 16.27 4.05 -4.70
N LEU A 37 15.73 3.35 -5.70
CA LEU A 37 16.50 2.49 -6.60
C LEU A 37 17.14 3.28 -7.76
N LEU A 38 16.53 4.39 -8.17
CA LEU A 38 17.03 5.26 -9.24
C LEU A 38 18.22 6.11 -8.76
N GLU A 39 19.38 5.96 -9.40
CA GLU A 39 20.61 6.65 -8.96
C GLU A 39 20.57 8.16 -9.14
N ASP A 40 19.91 8.64 -10.20
CA ASP A 40 19.74 10.08 -10.48
C ASP A 40 18.80 10.75 -9.47
N LYS A 41 17.88 9.97 -8.86
CA LYS A 41 16.84 10.48 -7.95
C LYS A 41 17.16 10.27 -6.48
N LYS A 42 17.69 9.10 -6.09
CA LYS A 42 18.03 8.76 -4.70
C LYS A 42 19.06 9.71 -4.08
N ASN A 43 19.92 10.30 -4.91
CA ASN A 43 20.99 11.20 -4.48
C ASN A 43 20.48 12.62 -4.21
N ARG A 44 19.24 12.96 -4.60
CA ARG A 44 18.64 14.26 -4.29
C ARG A 44 18.02 14.25 -2.91
N PRO A 45 18.45 15.14 -1.98
CA PRO A 45 17.98 15.11 -0.59
C PRO A 45 16.46 15.23 -0.46
N PHE A 46 15.83 16.12 -1.24
CA PHE A 46 14.38 16.32 -1.24
C PHE A 46 13.61 15.06 -1.66
N LEU A 47 14.05 14.38 -2.74
CA LEU A 47 13.40 13.16 -3.21
C LEU A 47 13.62 12.00 -2.26
N LYS A 48 14.84 11.83 -1.75
CA LYS A 48 15.17 10.76 -0.79
C LYS A 48 14.30 10.86 0.46
N TYR A 49 14.11 12.06 1.00
CA TYR A 49 13.25 12.26 2.17
C TYR A 49 11.80 11.89 1.89
N ASN A 50 11.20 12.46 0.85
CA ASN A 50 9.79 12.18 0.52
C ASN A 50 9.56 10.71 0.14
N ALA A 51 10.54 10.07 -0.53
CA ALA A 51 10.49 8.64 -0.82
C ALA A 51 10.40 7.82 0.48
N TRP A 52 11.25 8.06 1.47
CA TRP A 52 11.17 7.36 2.75
C TRP A 52 9.89 7.63 3.52
N VAL A 53 9.45 8.89 3.61
CA VAL A 53 8.19 9.25 4.30
C VAL A 53 7.01 8.55 3.65
N SER A 54 6.94 8.57 2.31
CA SER A 54 5.90 7.84 1.59
C SER A 54 5.93 6.36 1.96
N ILE A 55 7.07 5.66 1.80
CA ILE A 55 7.17 4.22 2.11
C ILE A 55 6.67 3.88 3.51
N VAL A 56 7.07 4.64 4.54
CA VAL A 56 6.62 4.42 5.91
C VAL A 56 5.11 4.59 6.04
N LEU A 57 4.53 5.64 5.44
CA LEU A 57 3.08 5.81 5.39
C LEU A 57 2.38 4.65 4.68
N GLY A 58 2.93 4.13 3.59
CA GLY A 58 2.37 2.97 2.87
C GLY A 58 2.32 1.72 3.73
N VAL A 59 3.40 1.45 4.47
CA VAL A 59 3.44 0.34 5.42
C VAL A 59 2.38 0.53 6.51
N LEU A 60 2.24 1.74 7.05
CA LEU A 60 1.20 2.04 8.05
C LEU A 60 -0.20 1.85 7.48
N VAL A 61 -0.47 2.28 6.25
CA VAL A 61 -1.77 2.09 5.57
C VAL A 61 -2.10 0.60 5.44
N ILE A 62 -1.13 -0.23 5.03
CA ILE A 62 -1.35 -1.68 4.89
C ILE A 62 -1.66 -2.31 6.24
N ILE A 63 -0.87 -1.99 7.27
CA ILE A 63 -1.05 -2.51 8.63
C ILE A 63 -2.42 -2.09 9.18
N LEU A 64 -2.74 -0.79 9.12
CA LEU A 64 -4.01 -0.28 9.64
C LEU A 64 -5.22 -0.82 8.85
N SER A 65 -5.11 -0.98 7.53
CA SER A 65 -6.17 -1.58 6.72
C SER A 65 -6.45 -3.03 7.12
N TRP A 66 -5.40 -3.80 7.42
CA TRP A 66 -5.54 -5.15 7.96
C TRP A 66 -6.24 -5.15 9.32
N PHE A 67 -5.87 -4.24 10.22
CA PHE A 67 -6.49 -4.16 11.55
C PHE A 67 -7.93 -3.63 11.53
N CYS A 68 -8.28 -2.70 10.63
CA CYS A 68 -9.62 -2.12 10.58
C CYS A 68 -10.62 -3.01 9.83
N VAL A 69 -10.25 -3.53 8.65
CA VAL A 69 -11.15 -4.29 7.77
C VAL A 69 -10.73 -5.75 7.68
N GLY A 70 -9.42 -6.01 7.55
CA GLY A 70 -8.88 -7.36 7.39
C GLY A 70 -9.26 -8.30 8.54
N ILE A 71 -9.28 -7.81 9.79
CA ILE A 71 -9.64 -8.62 10.96
C ILE A 71 -11.10 -9.10 10.90
N LEU A 72 -12.02 -8.28 10.40
CA LEU A 72 -13.44 -8.64 10.27
C LEU A 72 -13.62 -9.71 9.19
N VAL A 73 -12.96 -9.53 8.05
CA VAL A 73 -12.95 -10.51 6.95
C VAL A 73 -12.32 -11.83 7.42
N TRP A 74 -11.26 -11.77 8.23
CA TRP A 74 -10.60 -12.94 8.78
C TRP A 74 -11.50 -13.73 9.73
N PHE A 75 -12.23 -13.07 10.63
CA PHE A 75 -13.23 -13.74 11.47
C PHE A 75 -14.36 -14.37 10.66
N TYR A 76 -14.84 -13.69 9.62
CA TYR A 76 -15.81 -14.27 8.69
C TYR A 76 -15.25 -15.52 7.99
N ALA A 77 -14.00 -15.47 7.53
CA ALA A 77 -13.33 -16.62 6.93
C ALA A 77 -13.18 -17.80 7.91
N LEU A 78 -12.88 -17.54 9.19
CA LEU A 78 -12.87 -18.57 10.23
C LEU A 78 -14.24 -19.21 10.41
N TYR A 79 -15.31 -18.40 10.49
CA TYR A 79 -16.68 -18.92 10.57
C TYR A 79 -17.01 -19.85 9.39
N LEU A 80 -16.68 -19.42 8.17
CA LEU A 80 -16.87 -20.25 6.97
C LEU A 80 -16.05 -21.54 7.02
N GLY A 81 -14.79 -21.48 7.48
CA GLY A 81 -13.94 -22.64 7.64
C GLY A 81 -14.45 -23.66 8.66
N ILE A 82 -15.05 -23.20 9.76
CA ILE A 82 -15.71 -24.09 10.74
C ILE A 82 -16.93 -24.76 10.11
N LYS A 83 -17.73 -24.00 9.35
CA LYS A 83 -18.91 -24.53 8.65
C LYS A 83 -18.52 -25.61 7.62
N SER A 84 -17.48 -25.36 6.82
CA SER A 84 -16.98 -26.35 5.85
C SER A 84 -16.35 -27.57 6.53
N TYR A 85 -15.68 -27.39 7.68
CA TYR A 85 -15.18 -28.51 8.48
C TYR A 85 -16.29 -29.45 8.95
N GLY A 86 -17.50 -28.91 9.18
CA GLY A 86 -18.72 -29.69 9.47
C GLY A 86 -19.30 -30.45 8.28
N GLY A 87 -18.71 -30.35 7.08
CA GLY A 87 -19.18 -30.99 5.85
C GLY A 87 -20.30 -30.22 5.14
N GLU A 88 -20.62 -29.00 5.58
CA GLU A 88 -21.59 -28.15 4.92
C GLU A 88 -20.98 -27.41 3.73
N TRP A 89 -21.75 -27.30 2.64
CA TRP A 89 -21.37 -26.47 1.51
C TRP A 89 -21.45 -24.98 1.89
N VAL A 90 -20.34 -24.29 1.73
CA VAL A 90 -20.23 -22.86 2.03
C VAL A 90 -20.41 -22.07 0.74
N GLU A 91 -21.36 -21.14 0.75
CA GLU A 91 -21.55 -20.18 -0.33
C GLU A 91 -21.22 -18.78 0.15
N VAL A 92 -20.31 -18.13 -0.58
CA VAL A 92 -19.97 -16.73 -0.40
C VAL A 92 -20.48 -16.00 -1.63
N PRO A 93 -21.43 -15.05 -1.49
CA PRO A 93 -22.00 -14.34 -2.62
C PRO A 93 -20.87 -13.66 -3.41
N VAL A 94 -21.01 -13.62 -4.75
CA VAL A 94 -19.99 -13.12 -5.69
C VAL A 94 -18.77 -14.04 -5.83
N ILE A 95 -18.15 -14.48 -4.73
CA ILE A 95 -16.92 -15.29 -4.78
C ILE A 95 -17.23 -16.71 -5.24
N SER A 96 -18.24 -17.37 -4.67
CA SER A 96 -18.64 -18.72 -5.07
C SER A 96 -19.12 -18.77 -6.52
N ASP A 97 -19.86 -17.75 -6.97
CA ASP A 97 -20.32 -17.66 -8.36
C ASP A 97 -19.14 -17.42 -9.33
N PHE A 98 -18.17 -16.59 -8.94
CA PHE A 98 -16.94 -16.40 -9.72
C PHE A 98 -16.18 -17.72 -9.90
N VAL A 99 -15.95 -18.48 -8.83
CA VAL A 99 -15.23 -19.77 -8.87
C VAL A 99 -15.94 -20.76 -9.80
N ARG A 100 -17.28 -20.87 -9.72
CA ARG A 100 -18.10 -21.72 -10.59
C ARG A 100 -18.01 -21.31 -12.05
N ASN A 101 -18.08 -20.00 -12.33
CA ASN A 101 -17.98 -19.47 -13.68
C ASN A 101 -16.59 -19.67 -14.31
N GLN A 102 -15.53 -19.82 -13.51
CA GLN A 102 -14.19 -20.18 -13.98
C GLN A 102 -14.01 -21.69 -14.22
N GLY A 103 -15.00 -22.52 -13.84
CA GLY A 103 -14.90 -23.99 -13.92
C GLY A 103 -13.92 -24.61 -12.92
N TRP A 104 -13.58 -23.89 -11.84
CA TRP A 104 -12.69 -24.38 -10.78
C TRP A 104 -13.40 -25.31 -9.80
N ALA A 105 -14.73 -25.16 -9.69
CA ALA A 105 -15.63 -26.00 -8.92
C ALA A 105 -17.00 -26.04 -9.59
#